data_AF-A0A2A2T9M5-F1
#
_entry.id   AF-A0A2A2T9M5-F1
#
_cell.length_a   1.000
_cell.length_b   1.000
_cell.length_c   1.000
_cell.angle_alpha   90.00
_cell.angle_beta   90.00
_cell.angle_gamma   90.00
#
_symmetry.space_group_name_H-M   'P 1'
#
loop_
_entity.id
_entity.type
_entity.pdbx_description
1 polymer ?
#
loop_
_entity_poly.entity_id
_entity_poly.type
_entity_poly.pdbx_seq_one_letter_code
_entity_poly.pdbx_strand_id
1 'polypeptide(L)'
;MLISSLKTGLFSMQIRSTLSFCTGLLSTVILWAGTAQAQVSLSPMIIEAQSSRGQAKGIINITNNSDETFRARVYAESFTYDKEKGFQTIPSSPNDLKPYLQFSPRELVVPP
;
A
#
# COMPACT_ATOMS: atom_id res chain seq x y z
N MET A 1 -18.06 -68.80 37.68
CA MET A 1 -17.16 -67.85 37.00
C MET A 1 -18.02 -66.71 36.48
N LEU A 2 -18.07 -65.61 37.21
CA LEU A 2 -18.96 -64.47 36.98
C LEU A 2 -18.18 -63.24 37.44
N ILE A 3 -18.13 -62.18 36.61
CA ILE A 3 -18.20 -60.74 36.94
C ILE A 3 -17.84 -59.90 35.70
N SER A 4 -18.89 -59.25 35.19
CA SER A 4 -19.05 -57.91 34.56
C SER A 4 -18.00 -57.26 33.64
N SER A 5 -18.47 -56.97 32.41
CA SER A 5 -18.71 -55.63 31.83
C SER A 5 -17.99 -54.43 32.45
N LEU A 6 -17.34 -53.59 31.62
CA LEU A 6 -17.52 -52.12 31.56
C LEU A 6 -16.37 -51.45 30.77
N LYS A 7 -16.56 -51.09 29.49
CA LYS A 7 -15.76 -50.00 28.87
C LYS A 7 -16.37 -49.43 27.59
N THR A 8 -17.52 -48.78 27.69
CA THR A 8 -18.06 -47.90 26.64
C THR A 8 -18.39 -46.57 27.27
N GLY A 9 -17.50 -45.58 27.15
CA GLY A 9 -17.77 -44.25 27.71
C GLY A 9 -16.65 -43.23 27.68
N LEU A 10 -15.67 -43.32 26.78
CA LEU A 10 -14.53 -42.38 26.78
C LEU A 10 -14.25 -41.68 25.44
N PHE A 11 -15.04 -41.91 24.40
CA PHE A 11 -14.70 -41.43 23.05
C PHE A 11 -15.37 -40.11 22.61
N SER A 12 -16.25 -39.49 23.40
CA SER A 12 -17.01 -38.31 22.94
C SER A 12 -16.56 -36.95 23.52
N MET A 13 -15.57 -36.91 24.42
CA MET A 13 -15.19 -35.68 25.14
C MET A 13 -13.78 -35.17 24.82
N GLN A 14 -13.31 -35.33 23.58
CA GLN A 14 -12.01 -34.79 23.12
C GLN A 14 -12.09 -33.98 21.82
N ILE A 15 -13.19 -34.07 21.07
CA ILE A 15 -13.29 -33.46 19.73
C ILE A 15 -13.72 -31.98 19.77
N ARG A 16 -14.35 -31.51 20.86
CA ARG A 16 -14.76 -30.10 20.99
C ARG A 16 -13.68 -29.16 21.53
N SER A 17 -12.63 -29.69 22.15
CA SER A 17 -11.62 -28.88 22.86
C SER A 17 -10.41 -28.48 22.02
N THR A 18 -10.15 -29.15 20.90
CA THR A 18 -8.96 -28.91 20.06
C THR A 18 -9.19 -27.83 19.00
N LEU A 19 -10.44 -27.53 18.63
CA LEU A 19 -10.75 -26.44 17.69
C LEU A 19 -10.55 -25.03 18.28
N SER A 20 -10.64 -24.92 19.61
CA SER A 20 -10.56 -23.62 20.30
C SER A 20 -9.12 -23.14 20.54
N PHE A 21 -8.13 -24.05 20.50
CA PHE A 21 -6.72 -23.70 20.68
C PHE A 21 -6.05 -23.22 19.37
N CYS A 22 -6.42 -23.79 18.23
CA CYS A 22 -5.88 -23.35 16.93
C CYS A 22 -6.37 -21.96 16.51
N THR A 23 -7.55 -21.54 16.96
CA THR A 23 -8.11 -20.21 16.66
C THR A 23 -7.42 -19.09 17.44
N GLY A 24 -6.98 -19.32 18.68
CA GLY A 24 -6.27 -18.32 19.49
C GLY A 24 -4.86 -17.98 18.97
N LEU A 25 -4.13 -18.97 18.44
CA LEU A 25 -2.78 -18.78 17.91
C LEU A 25 -2.76 -18.03 16.57
N LEU A 26 -3.85 -18.11 15.79
CA LEU A 26 -3.93 -17.40 14.51
C LEU A 26 -4.12 -15.89 14.70
N SER A 27 -4.88 -15.48 15.73
CA SER A 27 -5.16 -14.06 16.00
C SER A 27 -3.94 -13.27 16.47
N THR A 28 -2.98 -13.90 17.15
CA THR A 28 -1.75 -13.22 17.59
C THR A 28 -0.77 -12.95 16.46
N VAL A 29 -0.79 -13.75 15.39
CA VAL A 29 0.09 -13.58 14.21
C VAL A 29 -0.30 -12.35 13.39
N ILE A 30 -1.60 -12.04 13.28
CA ILE A 30 -2.08 -10.91 12.47
C ILE A 30 -1.78 -9.57 13.16
N LEU A 31 -1.77 -9.52 14.50
CA LEU A 31 -1.43 -8.32 15.26
C LEU A 31 0.08 -8.06 15.34
N TRP A 32 0.92 -9.07 15.06
CA TRP A 32 2.38 -8.90 14.96
C TRP A 32 2.82 -8.40 13.58
N ALA A 33 1.94 -8.40 12.58
CA ALA A 33 2.26 -7.79 11.29
C ALA A 33 2.53 -6.29 11.52
N GLY A 34 3.82 -5.92 11.54
CA GLY A 34 4.26 -4.58 11.87
C GLY A 34 3.55 -3.53 11.02
N THR A 35 3.26 -2.38 11.61
CA THR A 35 2.65 -1.27 10.89
C THR A 35 3.57 -0.88 9.74
N ALA A 36 3.09 -1.00 8.50
CA ALA A 36 3.78 -0.42 7.36
C ALA A 36 3.70 1.11 7.49
N GLN A 37 4.74 1.72 8.07
CA GLN A 37 4.85 3.17 8.17
C GLN A 37 5.19 3.71 6.78
N ALA A 38 4.39 4.66 6.29
CA ALA A 38 4.68 5.33 5.03
C ALA A 38 5.97 6.16 5.21
N GLN A 39 7.06 5.72 4.57
CA GLN A 39 8.37 6.33 4.71
C GLN A 39 8.44 7.74 4.11
N VAL A 40 7.52 8.10 3.20
CA VAL A 40 7.53 9.37 2.46
C VAL A 40 6.13 9.95 2.34
N SER A 41 6.03 11.26 2.49
CA SER A 41 4.82 12.06 2.28
C SER A 41 4.97 12.99 1.07
N LEU A 42 3.91 13.12 0.28
CA LEU A 42 3.84 13.97 -0.91
C LEU A 42 2.66 14.93 -0.79
N SER A 43 2.88 16.22 -1.05
CA SER A 43 1.81 17.22 -1.04
C SER A 43 2.09 18.38 -2.01
N PRO A 44 1.13 18.81 -2.85
CA PRO A 44 -0.21 18.26 -3.03
C PRO A 44 -0.20 17.03 -3.95
N MET A 45 -1.27 16.22 -3.89
CA MET A 45 -1.43 15.05 -4.77
C MET A 45 -1.98 15.42 -6.15
N ILE A 46 -2.67 16.55 -6.27
CA ILE A 46 -3.24 17.07 -7.51
C ILE A 46 -2.75 18.51 -7.68
N ILE A 47 -2.25 18.83 -8.87
CA ILE A 47 -1.87 20.18 -9.26
C ILE A 47 -2.74 20.60 -10.43
N GLU A 48 -3.53 21.63 -10.21
CA GLU A 48 -4.23 22.35 -11.27
C GLU A 48 -3.53 23.69 -11.45
N ALA A 49 -2.94 23.92 -12.62
CA ALA A 49 -2.21 25.14 -12.91
C ALA A 49 -2.76 25.76 -14.20
N GLN A 50 -3.22 27.00 -14.10
CA GLN A 50 -3.58 27.79 -15.27
C GLN A 50 -2.33 28.45 -15.84
N SER A 51 -2.26 28.51 -17.17
CA SER A 51 -1.16 29.20 -17.85
C SER A 51 -1.25 30.71 -17.63
N SER A 52 -0.20 31.29 -17.06
CA SER A 52 -0.01 32.73 -16.98
C SER A 52 1.23 33.09 -17.79
N ARG A 53 1.07 33.97 -18.78
CA ARG A 53 2.15 34.39 -19.70
C ARG A 53 2.84 33.19 -20.39
N GLY A 54 2.07 32.15 -20.72
CA GLY A 54 2.58 30.96 -21.41
C GLY A 54 3.30 29.96 -20.51
N GLN A 55 3.29 30.15 -19.19
CA GLN A 55 3.89 29.23 -18.23
C GLN A 55 2.88 28.80 -17.16
N ALA A 56 2.93 27.53 -16.80
CA ALA A 56 2.24 26.97 -15.64
C ALA A 56 3.31 26.38 -14.71
N LYS A 57 3.19 26.62 -13.40
CA LYS A 57 4.13 26.12 -12.39
C LYS A 57 3.35 25.51 -11.24
N GLY A 58 3.86 24.41 -10.73
CA GLY A 58 3.36 23.75 -9.53
C GLY A 58 4.55 23.28 -8.68
N ILE A 59 4.32 23.11 -7.39
CA ILE A 59 5.33 22.66 -6.44
C ILE A 59 4.74 21.43 -5.73
N ILE A 60 5.51 20.34 -5.72
CA ILE A 60 5.21 19.15 -4.91
C ILE A 60 6.28 19.10 -3.81
N ASN A 61 5.83 19.18 -2.57
CA ASN A 61 6.63 18.98 -1.39
C ASN A 61 6.78 17.49 -1.12
N ILE A 62 8.01 17.08 -0.84
CA ILE A 62 8.38 15.71 -0.50
C ILE A 62 8.99 15.75 0.90
N THR A 63 8.43 14.95 1.81
CA THR A 63 8.91 14.84 3.18
C THR A 63 9.29 13.40 3.45
N ASN A 64 10.51 13.17 3.91
CA ASN A 64 10.93 11.89 4.43
C ASN A 64 10.52 11.81 5.91
N ASN A 65 9.75 10.79 6.27
CA ASN A 65 9.30 10.56 7.66
C ASN A 65 10.02 9.35 8.28
N SER A 66 11.03 8.82 7.59
CA SER A 66 11.82 7.67 8.05
C SER A 66 13.16 8.11 8.63
N ASP A 67 13.84 7.19 9.30
CA ASP A 67 15.21 7.32 9.80
C ASP A 67 16.28 7.00 8.75
N GLU A 68 15.88 6.64 7.53
CA GLU A 68 16.76 6.30 6.42
C GLU A 68 16.74 7.37 5.33
N THR A 69 17.82 7.51 4.55
CA THR A 69 17.86 8.45 3.42
C THR A 69 16.97 7.96 2.27
N PHE A 70 16.04 8.80 1.82
CA PHE A 70 15.18 8.51 0.67
C PHE A 70 15.79 9.07 -0.63
N ARG A 71 15.78 8.26 -1.70
CA ARG A 71 16.21 8.67 -3.05
C ARG A 71 15.09 8.46 -4.04
N ALA A 72 14.74 9.49 -4.80
CA ALA A 72 13.67 9.42 -5.78
C ALA A 72 14.02 10.06 -7.12
N ARG A 73 13.31 9.61 -8.15
CA ARG A 73 13.37 10.17 -9.50
C ARG A 73 11.97 10.43 -10.01
N VAL A 74 11.78 11.61 -10.59
CA VAL A 74 10.49 12.08 -11.09
C VAL A 74 10.34 11.74 -12.57
N TYR A 75 9.21 11.13 -12.89
CA TYR A 75 8.78 10.81 -14.25
C TYR A 75 7.34 11.26 -14.44
N ALA A 76 7.01 11.63 -15.68
CA ALA A 76 5.64 11.90 -16.08
C ALA A 76 5.13 10.75 -16.93
N GLU A 77 3.89 10.35 -16.71
CA GLU A 77 3.17 9.39 -17.54
C GLU A 77 1.85 10.02 -17.99
N SER A 78 1.44 9.65 -19.20
CA SER A 78 0.17 10.10 -19.76
C SER A 78 -0.86 9.09 -19.29
N PHE A 79 -2.01 9.56 -18.83
CA PHE A 79 -3.05 8.68 -18.34
C PHE A 79 -4.40 9.02 -18.96
N THR A 80 -5.29 8.03 -18.93
CA THR A 80 -6.73 8.21 -19.14
C THR A 80 -7.48 7.68 -17.93
N TYR A 81 -8.76 8.02 -17.82
CA TYR A 81 -9.64 7.52 -16.78
C TYR A 81 -10.76 6.69 -17.40
N ASP A 82 -10.84 5.43 -16.99
CA ASP A 82 -11.96 4.54 -17.28
C ASP A 82 -12.79 4.36 -16.00
N LYS A 83 -14.12 4.40 -16.10
CA LYS A 83 -15.00 4.34 -14.92
C LYS A 83 -14.92 2.99 -14.20
N GLU A 84 -14.71 1.91 -14.93
CA GLU A 84 -14.67 0.56 -14.36
C GLU A 84 -13.24 0.16 -13.96
N LYS A 85 -12.24 0.59 -14.74
CA LYS A 85 -10.83 0.20 -14.56
C LYS A 85 -9.96 1.25 -13.89
N GLY A 86 -10.49 2.45 -13.64
CA GLY A 86 -9.77 3.56 -13.02
C GLY A 86 -8.74 4.22 -13.93
N PHE A 87 -7.69 4.77 -13.33
CA PHE A 87 -6.58 5.40 -14.06
C PHE A 87 -5.78 4.36 -14.84
N GLN A 88 -5.54 4.63 -16.11
CA GLN A 88 -4.81 3.77 -17.04
C GLN A 88 -3.69 4.58 -17.68
N THR A 89 -2.44 4.15 -17.53
CA THR A 89 -1.32 4.74 -18.28
C THR A 89 -1.47 4.43 -19.77
N ILE A 90 -1.21 5.44 -20.61
CA ILE A 90 -1.19 5.33 -22.06
C ILE A 90 0.18 5.74 -22.60
N PRO A 91 0.67 5.12 -23.68
CA PRO A 91 1.99 5.42 -24.23
C PRO A 91 2.09 6.87 -24.74
N SER A 92 1.04 7.35 -25.42
CA SER A 92 0.98 8.70 -25.98
C SER A 92 -0.46 9.15 -26.25
N SER A 93 -0.64 10.46 -26.43
CA SER A 93 -1.88 11.10 -26.86
C SER A 93 -1.53 12.27 -27.79
N PRO A 94 -2.39 12.65 -28.75
CA PRO A 94 -2.19 13.88 -29.54
C PRO A 94 -2.06 15.14 -28.67
N ASN A 95 -2.62 15.12 -27.46
CA ASN A 95 -2.60 16.23 -26.50
C ASN A 95 -1.60 15.98 -25.36
N ASP A 96 -0.59 15.14 -25.58
CA ASP A 96 0.39 14.79 -24.56
C ASP A 96 1.30 15.98 -24.23
N LEU A 97 1.20 16.47 -22.99
CA LEU A 97 1.99 17.60 -22.51
C LEU A 97 3.32 17.17 -21.86
N LYS A 98 3.59 15.87 -21.69
CA LYS A 98 4.82 15.37 -21.07
C LYS A 98 6.10 15.98 -21.65
N PRO A 99 6.25 16.14 -22.99
CA PRO A 99 7.49 16.71 -23.55
C PRO A 99 7.78 18.14 -23.09
N TYR A 100 6.76 18.86 -22.63
CA TYR A 100 6.85 20.24 -22.17
C TYR A 100 6.97 20.35 -20.65
N LEU A 101 6.78 19.27 -19.89
CA LEU A 101 6.95 19.25 -18.44
C LEU A 101 8.44 19.27 -18.09
N GLN A 102 8.83 20.29 -17.32
CA GLN A 102 10.18 20.42 -16.79
C GLN A 102 10.17 20.19 -15.28
N PHE A 103 10.97 19.22 -14.81
CA PHE A 103 11.14 18.92 -13.39
C PHE A 103 12.46 19.49 -12.88
N SER A 104 12.42 20.18 -11.74
CA SER A 104 13.61 20.74 -11.10
C SER A 104 13.49 20.59 -9.57
N PRO A 105 14.26 19.67 -8.96
CA PRO A 105 15.13 18.67 -9.58
C PRO A 105 14.34 17.48 -10.17
N ARG A 106 15.00 16.67 -11.03
CA ARG A 106 14.44 15.39 -11.53
C ARG A 106 14.82 14.20 -10.67
N GLU A 107 15.97 14.27 -10.01
CA GLU A 107 16.44 13.29 -9.04
C GLU A 107 16.70 14.01 -7.72
N LEU A 108 16.26 13.42 -6.63
CA LEU A 108 16.34 14.02 -5.32
C LEU A 108 16.75 13.00 -4.27
N VAL A 109 17.50 13.50 -3.29
CA VAL A 109 17.94 12.77 -2.11
C VAL A 109 17.39 13.55 -0.92
N VAL A 110 16.49 12.92 -0.15
CA VAL A 110 15.88 13.51 1.04
C VAL A 110 16.48 12.80 2.26
N PRO A 111 17.21 13.53 3.12
CA PRO A 111 17.72 12.95 4.36
C PRO A 111 16.55 12.58 5.31
N PRO A 112 16.82 11.82 6.39
CA PRO A 112 15.87 11.64 7.50
C PRO A 112 15.36 12.96 8.08
#